data_AF-A0A6A5XR60-F1
#
_entry.id   AF-A0A6A5XR60-F1
#
_cell.length_a   1.000
_cell.length_b   1.000
_cell.length_c   1.000
_cell.angle_alpha   90.00
_cell.angle_beta   90.00
_cell.angle_gamma   90.00
#
_symmetry.space_group_name_H-M   'P 1'
#
loop_
_entity.id
_entity.type
_entity.pdbx_description
1 polymer ?
#
loop_
_entity_poly.entity_id
_entity_poly.type
_entity_poly.pdbx_seq_one_letter_code
_entity_poly.pdbx_strand_id
1 'polypeptide(L)'
;MRKSIVSLLFAAATSFLPQVAGQSTFRNPVIYEDFPDNDIFVGPDDAFYFSASNFHYSPGAPILKSFDLVNWQVIGHSIPKLDFGDRYDLTTNETAYRGGTWASTLRYRKSNKTWYWIGCTNFYNSWVFTAPSVEGPWTKSALIGGGICYYDNGLLIDDDDTMYVVYGNPQVSVAQLAKDGLSQVKSVNVLNATQVGAEWIEGNRFYKINGTYYILNDEPGSTTYIWKSKSPWGPYEAKMLVKNIKTPLEGGSSPHQGSIVQTARGDWYYMSFTWAYPSGRLPVLAPIKWGSDGFPYLVNGTNGGWGESYPMPLPARPLTNWTTTYKFDGNALPPTFEWNHNPDNSKVALKNGLTLSTATVTDDFYRVRNTLTHRIHGEYPSGTVELDFSKMADGDRAGLAAFRDRSSYIGIHRDGDKFTLNAKFNMTMDEYGGPTIDNGQIVGTAEVPKGSKKIWLRTELDARPNGTNDAKFFYSTDGKKFVQLGGTYKLYTGWAFFLGYRHGIFNYATKALGGSIKVLSFTSA
;
A
#
# COMPACT_ATOMS: atom_id res chain seq x y z
N MET A 1 -31.65 20.98 44.46
CA MET A 1 -31.58 19.63 43.85
C MET A 1 -31.74 19.74 42.34
N ARG A 2 -30.64 19.76 41.59
CA ARG A 2 -30.66 19.63 40.12
C ARG A 2 -29.89 18.35 39.81
N LYS A 3 -30.61 17.31 39.36
CA LYS A 3 -30.03 16.04 38.91
C LYS A 3 -29.58 16.23 37.46
N SER A 4 -28.27 16.18 37.23
CA SER A 4 -27.69 16.11 35.90
C SER A 4 -27.93 14.71 35.33
N ILE A 5 -28.56 14.65 34.15
CA ILE A 5 -28.70 13.44 33.36
C ILE A 5 -27.37 13.23 32.63
N VAL A 6 -26.67 12.15 32.94
CA VAL A 6 -25.52 11.67 32.19
C VAL A 6 -26.07 10.82 31.04
N SER A 7 -26.03 11.35 29.83
CA SER A 7 -26.30 10.58 28.61
C SER A 7 -25.05 9.77 28.26
N LEU A 8 -25.08 8.45 28.49
CA LEU A 8 -24.11 7.53 27.88
C LEU A 8 -24.44 7.39 26.40
N LEU A 9 -23.64 8.04 25.54
CA LEU A 9 -23.56 7.71 24.12
C LEU A 9 -22.74 6.43 23.98
N PHE A 10 -23.42 5.31 23.74
CA PHE A 10 -22.79 4.12 23.15
C PHE A 10 -22.45 4.46 21.70
N ALA A 11 -21.19 4.77 21.41
CA ALA A 11 -20.69 4.71 20.05
C ALA A 11 -20.68 3.23 19.62
N ALA A 12 -21.53 2.87 18.67
CA ALA A 12 -21.48 1.57 18.03
C ALA A 12 -20.17 1.51 17.23
N ALA A 13 -19.17 0.79 17.75
CA ALA A 13 -17.96 0.49 17.00
C ALA A 13 -18.33 -0.44 15.85
N THR A 14 -18.26 0.05 14.61
CA THR A 14 -18.38 -0.75 13.40
C THR A 14 -17.09 -1.52 13.18
N SER A 15 -16.99 -2.70 13.78
CA SER A 15 -15.89 -3.63 13.50
C SER A 15 -15.97 -4.11 12.04
N PHE A 16 -14.93 -3.87 11.25
CA PHE A 16 -14.71 -4.53 9.95
C PHE A 16 -14.40 -6.01 10.19
N LEU A 17 -15.44 -6.80 10.46
CA LEU A 17 -15.31 -8.25 10.51
C LEU A 17 -15.11 -8.79 9.09
N PRO A 18 -14.26 -9.81 8.89
CA PRO A 18 -14.21 -10.52 7.62
C PRO A 18 -15.60 -11.02 7.25
N GLN A 19 -15.98 -10.87 5.99
CA GLN A 19 -17.29 -11.33 5.52
C GLN A 19 -17.35 -12.84 5.60
N VAL A 20 -18.47 -13.37 6.08
CA VAL A 20 -18.61 -14.81 6.38
C VAL A 20 -19.32 -15.50 5.21
N ALA A 21 -19.06 -16.81 5.03
CA ALA A 21 -19.79 -17.63 4.06
C ALA A 21 -21.32 -17.47 4.23
N GLY A 22 -22.04 -17.28 3.13
CA GLY A 22 -23.50 -17.06 3.11
C GLY A 22 -23.95 -15.60 3.12
N GLN A 23 -23.03 -14.64 3.20
CA GLN A 23 -23.34 -13.21 3.07
C GLN A 23 -23.75 -12.84 1.63
N SER A 24 -24.81 -12.05 1.48
CA SER A 24 -25.37 -11.66 0.17
C SER A 24 -24.90 -10.28 -0.32
N THR A 25 -24.27 -9.47 0.53
CA THR A 25 -23.80 -8.12 0.23
C THR A 25 -22.41 -7.86 0.81
N PHE A 26 -21.61 -7.01 0.17
CA PHE A 26 -20.36 -6.49 0.72
C PHE A 26 -20.48 -5.01 1.11
N ARG A 27 -19.55 -4.52 1.95
CA ARG A 27 -19.40 -3.09 2.27
C ARG A 27 -18.08 -2.54 1.72
N ASN A 28 -18.10 -1.26 1.35
CA ASN A 28 -16.92 -0.48 0.99
C ASN A 28 -16.33 0.23 2.23
N PRO A 29 -15.01 0.48 2.26
CA PRO A 29 -14.00 -0.05 1.35
C PRO A 29 -13.86 -1.58 1.48
N VAL A 30 -13.52 -2.26 0.39
CA VAL A 30 -13.37 -3.74 0.39
C VAL A 30 -12.10 -4.18 1.12
N ILE A 31 -11.10 -3.29 1.20
CA ILE A 31 -9.90 -3.45 2.03
C ILE A 31 -9.66 -2.14 2.76
N TYR A 32 -9.61 -2.18 4.09
CA TYR A 32 -9.27 -1.01 4.92
C TYR A 32 -7.75 -0.98 5.18
N GLU A 33 -6.96 -0.98 4.10
CA GLU A 33 -5.51 -0.79 4.10
C GLU A 33 -5.08 -0.01 2.83
N ASP A 34 -3.91 0.64 2.89
CA ASP A 34 -3.34 1.41 1.79
C ASP A 34 -2.86 0.50 0.63
N PHE A 35 -3.75 0.24 -0.33
CA PHE A 35 -3.47 -0.46 -1.59
C PHE A 35 -3.87 0.41 -2.79
N PRO A 36 -3.00 1.36 -3.16
CA PRO A 36 -3.25 2.28 -4.26
C PRO A 36 -2.95 1.73 -5.65
N ASP A 37 -3.35 2.51 -6.66
CA ASP A 37 -2.95 2.35 -8.06
C ASP A 37 -3.26 0.94 -8.59
N ASN A 38 -4.42 0.42 -8.20
CA ASN A 38 -4.76 -0.99 -8.41
C ASN A 38 -4.75 -1.38 -9.89
N ASP A 39 -4.17 -2.55 -10.18
CA ASP A 39 -4.30 -3.24 -11.46
C ASP A 39 -4.88 -4.63 -11.23
N ILE A 40 -6.12 -4.85 -11.67
CA ILE A 40 -6.90 -6.05 -11.36
C ILE A 40 -7.26 -6.84 -12.61
N PHE A 41 -7.08 -8.16 -12.54
CA PHE A 41 -7.40 -9.08 -13.61
C PHE A 41 -7.72 -10.49 -13.09
N VAL A 42 -8.28 -11.32 -13.96
CA VAL A 42 -8.51 -12.75 -13.69
C VAL A 42 -7.29 -13.54 -14.14
N GLY A 43 -6.70 -14.32 -13.24
CA GLY A 43 -5.55 -15.18 -13.53
C GLY A 43 -5.93 -16.54 -14.11
N PRO A 44 -4.95 -17.45 -14.30
CA PRO A 44 -5.18 -18.74 -14.95
C PRO A 44 -5.98 -19.75 -14.11
N ASP A 45 -6.20 -19.47 -12.83
CA ASP A 45 -6.94 -20.30 -11.87
C ASP A 45 -8.31 -19.71 -11.49
N ASP A 46 -8.85 -18.85 -12.35
CA ASP A 46 -10.12 -18.12 -12.16
C ASP A 46 -10.19 -17.22 -10.92
N ALA A 47 -9.05 -17.04 -10.22
CA ALA A 47 -8.92 -16.08 -9.14
C ALA A 47 -8.68 -14.67 -9.70
N PHE A 48 -9.06 -13.67 -8.91
CA PHE A 48 -8.72 -12.27 -9.15
C PHE A 48 -7.37 -11.95 -8.51
N TYR A 49 -6.54 -11.24 -9.26
CA TYR A 49 -5.25 -10.74 -8.81
C TYR A 49 -5.26 -9.22 -8.82
N PHE A 50 -4.61 -8.62 -7.83
CA PHE A 50 -4.48 -7.18 -7.64
C PHE A 50 -3.00 -6.87 -7.47
N SER A 51 -2.43 -6.04 -8.35
CA SER A 51 -1.13 -5.39 -8.12
C SER A 51 -1.33 -3.96 -7.60
N ALA A 52 -0.57 -3.57 -6.58
CA ALA A 52 -0.61 -2.21 -6.02
C ALA A 52 0.75 -1.51 -6.09
N SER A 53 0.76 -0.19 -5.96
CA SER A 53 2.00 0.57 -5.74
C SER A 53 2.38 0.58 -4.25
N ASN A 54 3.68 0.63 -3.96
CA ASN A 54 4.19 0.77 -2.60
C ASN A 54 5.49 1.57 -2.51
N PHE A 55 5.84 2.32 -3.56
CA PHE A 55 6.92 3.30 -3.55
C PHE A 55 8.27 2.69 -3.13
N HIS A 56 8.88 3.23 -2.08
CA HIS A 56 10.20 2.88 -1.56
C HIS A 56 10.18 1.69 -0.60
N TYR A 57 9.01 1.09 -0.36
CA TYR A 57 8.92 -0.10 0.47
C TYR A 57 9.43 -1.33 -0.28
N SER A 58 10.23 -2.15 0.40
CA SER A 58 10.88 -3.34 -0.14
C SER A 58 10.46 -4.59 0.63
N PRO A 59 10.00 -5.68 0.00
CA PRO A 59 9.84 -5.85 -1.45
C PRO A 59 8.76 -4.93 -2.06
N GLY A 60 8.87 -4.70 -3.37
CA GLY A 60 8.05 -3.76 -4.13
C GLY A 60 6.91 -4.43 -4.91
N ALA A 61 5.87 -3.66 -5.21
CA ALA A 61 4.70 -4.08 -5.98
C ALA A 61 3.96 -5.29 -5.37
N PRO A 62 3.26 -5.09 -4.23
CA PRO A 62 2.48 -6.15 -3.58
C PRO A 62 1.41 -6.73 -4.51
N ILE A 63 1.18 -8.01 -4.35
CA ILE A 63 0.19 -8.80 -5.08
C ILE A 63 -0.81 -9.38 -4.09
N LEU A 64 -2.09 -9.14 -4.34
CA LEU A 64 -3.19 -9.74 -3.59
C LEU A 64 -3.98 -10.70 -4.48
N LYS A 65 -4.61 -11.68 -3.84
CA LYS A 65 -5.48 -12.68 -4.47
C LYS A 65 -6.85 -12.69 -3.82
N SER A 66 -7.90 -12.87 -4.63
CA SER A 66 -9.28 -13.05 -4.19
C SER A 66 -10.00 -14.04 -5.09
N PHE A 67 -11.07 -14.66 -4.59
CA PHE A 67 -11.97 -15.49 -5.41
C PHE A 67 -13.35 -14.83 -5.60
N ASP A 68 -13.58 -13.66 -5.01
CA ASP A 68 -14.90 -13.01 -5.01
C ASP A 68 -14.84 -11.47 -5.12
N LEU A 69 -13.65 -10.91 -5.39
CA LEU A 69 -13.33 -9.47 -5.45
C LEU A 69 -13.46 -8.70 -4.13
N VAL A 70 -13.80 -9.37 -3.03
CA VAL A 70 -14.09 -8.73 -1.74
C VAL A 70 -13.14 -9.24 -0.65
N ASN A 71 -12.98 -10.56 -0.55
CA ASN A 71 -12.08 -11.19 0.40
C ASN A 71 -10.71 -11.36 -0.26
N TRP A 72 -9.76 -10.52 0.15
CA TRP A 72 -8.41 -10.48 -0.39
C TRP A 72 -7.37 -11.02 0.61
N GLN A 73 -6.26 -11.53 0.08
CA GLN A 73 -5.08 -11.92 0.84
C GLN A 73 -3.84 -11.42 0.11
N VAL A 74 -2.87 -10.85 0.83
CA VAL A 74 -1.55 -10.55 0.27
C VAL A 74 -0.77 -11.85 0.09
N ILE A 75 -0.33 -12.13 -1.14
CA ILE A 75 0.32 -13.41 -1.48
C ILE A 75 1.81 -13.26 -1.85
N GLY A 76 2.28 -12.04 -2.10
CA GLY A 76 3.68 -11.79 -2.44
C GLY A 76 3.90 -10.44 -3.09
N HIS A 77 5.03 -10.31 -3.78
CA HIS A 77 5.50 -9.07 -4.40
C HIS A 77 6.18 -9.35 -5.73
N SER A 78 5.97 -8.49 -6.72
CA SER A 78 6.59 -8.64 -8.04
C SER A 78 8.08 -8.26 -8.05
N ILE A 79 8.53 -7.47 -7.07
CA ILE A 79 9.90 -6.95 -7.00
C ILE A 79 10.55 -7.36 -5.68
N PRO A 80 11.39 -8.41 -5.66
CA PRO A 80 12.02 -8.88 -4.42
C PRO A 80 12.98 -7.88 -3.77
N LYS A 81 13.65 -7.04 -4.57
CA LYS A 81 14.56 -5.97 -4.14
C LYS A 81 14.43 -4.77 -5.09
N LEU A 82 14.39 -3.55 -4.55
CA LEU A 82 14.33 -2.31 -5.33
C LEU A 82 15.72 -1.97 -5.91
N ASP A 83 16.09 -2.58 -7.02
CA ASP A 83 17.38 -2.39 -7.69
C ASP A 83 17.31 -1.27 -8.74
N PHE A 84 16.87 -0.08 -8.30
CA PHE A 84 16.62 1.10 -9.15
C PHE A 84 17.63 2.24 -8.93
N GLY A 85 18.69 1.97 -8.17
CA GLY A 85 19.76 2.91 -7.81
C GLY A 85 20.09 2.88 -6.31
N ASP A 86 21.28 3.38 -5.94
CA ASP A 86 21.84 3.23 -4.59
C ASP A 86 21.00 3.91 -3.48
N ARG A 87 20.25 4.97 -3.83
CA ARG A 87 19.34 5.66 -2.89
C ARG A 87 18.27 4.74 -2.29
N TYR A 88 17.95 3.61 -2.93
CA TYR A 88 17.00 2.61 -2.43
C TYR A 88 17.58 1.68 -1.36
N ASP A 89 18.90 1.65 -1.18
CA ASP A 89 19.56 0.89 -0.10
C ASP A 89 19.74 1.76 1.16
N LEU A 90 19.42 3.06 1.09
CA LEU A 90 19.54 4.05 2.17
C LEU A 90 20.97 4.12 2.77
N THR A 91 21.97 3.93 1.91
CA THR A 91 23.41 3.96 2.23
C THR A 91 24.09 5.27 1.83
N THR A 92 23.39 6.13 1.08
CA THR A 92 23.90 7.40 0.59
C THR A 92 23.27 8.57 1.35
N ASN A 93 23.72 9.80 1.06
CA ASN A 93 23.08 11.02 1.58
C ASN A 93 21.73 11.31 0.90
N GLU A 94 21.39 10.60 -0.18
CA GLU A 94 20.08 10.68 -0.83
C GLU A 94 19.14 9.61 -0.27
N THR A 95 17.84 9.86 -0.38
CA THR A 95 16.80 8.88 -0.03
C THR A 95 15.92 8.60 -1.25
N ALA A 96 15.21 7.47 -1.19
CA ALA A 96 14.21 7.10 -2.18
C ALA A 96 12.78 7.37 -1.72
N TYR A 97 12.56 8.09 -0.61
CA TYR A 97 11.20 8.43 -0.16
C TYR A 97 10.37 9.00 -1.32
N ARG A 98 9.10 8.56 -1.41
CA ARG A 98 8.19 8.83 -2.54
C ARG A 98 8.66 8.34 -3.94
N GLY A 99 9.86 7.78 -4.07
CA GLY A 99 10.32 7.06 -5.25
C GLY A 99 9.82 5.62 -5.30
N GLY A 100 10.35 4.82 -6.21
CA GLY A 100 10.10 3.39 -6.33
C GLY A 100 8.89 3.05 -7.17
N THR A 101 8.09 2.10 -6.72
CA THR A 101 6.95 1.57 -7.49
C THR A 101 5.77 2.55 -7.42
N TRP A 102 5.52 3.27 -8.53
CA TRP A 102 4.32 4.07 -8.75
C TRP A 102 3.26 3.24 -9.49
N ALA A 103 2.20 3.86 -10.04
CA ALA A 103 1.18 3.14 -10.81
C ALA A 103 1.83 2.32 -11.92
N SER A 104 1.62 1.00 -11.84
CA SER A 104 2.28 -0.02 -12.65
C SER A 104 1.25 -1.06 -13.10
N THR A 105 1.68 -2.10 -13.81
CA THR A 105 0.79 -3.15 -14.32
C THR A 105 1.32 -4.57 -14.09
N LEU A 106 0.40 -5.53 -13.96
CA LEU A 106 0.66 -6.96 -13.81
C LEU A 106 -0.28 -7.75 -14.72
N ARG A 107 0.23 -8.68 -15.53
CA ARG A 107 -0.60 -9.63 -16.30
C ARG A 107 0.03 -11.02 -16.35
N TYR A 108 -0.81 -12.02 -16.56
CA TYR A 108 -0.37 -13.38 -16.87
C TYR A 108 -0.48 -13.65 -18.37
N ARG A 109 0.61 -14.11 -18.99
CA ARG A 109 0.67 -14.49 -20.40
C ARG A 109 0.46 -15.99 -20.56
N LYS A 110 -0.68 -16.36 -21.14
CA LYS A 110 -1.10 -17.77 -21.28
C LYS A 110 -0.19 -18.58 -22.20
N SER A 111 0.32 -17.98 -23.28
CA SER A 111 1.09 -18.67 -24.32
C SER A 111 2.41 -19.27 -23.81
N ASN A 112 3.07 -18.60 -22.86
CA ASN A 112 4.33 -19.05 -22.27
C ASN A 112 4.25 -19.34 -20.76
N LYS A 113 3.07 -19.17 -20.15
CA LYS A 113 2.81 -19.39 -18.72
C LYS A 113 3.64 -18.50 -17.80
N THR A 114 3.84 -17.25 -18.19
CA THR A 114 4.69 -16.30 -17.46
C THR A 114 3.89 -15.10 -16.97
N TRP A 115 4.14 -14.70 -15.73
CA TRP A 115 3.64 -13.45 -15.17
C TRP A 115 4.58 -12.30 -15.54
N TYR A 116 4.02 -11.14 -15.89
CA TYR A 116 4.76 -9.93 -16.27
C TYR A 116 4.29 -8.77 -15.40
N TRP A 117 5.22 -8.17 -14.68
CA TRP A 117 5.05 -6.87 -14.06
C TRP A 117 5.87 -5.83 -14.81
N ILE A 118 5.27 -4.68 -15.12
CA ILE A 118 5.95 -3.57 -15.81
C ILE A 118 5.63 -2.27 -15.07
N GLY A 119 6.65 -1.49 -14.73
CA GLY A 119 6.47 -0.18 -14.11
C GLY A 119 7.61 0.78 -14.41
N CYS A 120 7.29 2.07 -14.51
CA CYS A 120 8.30 3.13 -14.58
C CYS A 120 8.75 3.55 -13.17
N THR A 121 10.03 3.85 -13.03
CA THR A 121 10.57 4.45 -11.80
C THR A 121 11.44 5.66 -12.14
N ASN A 122 11.51 6.63 -11.22
CA ASN A 122 12.34 7.83 -11.36
C ASN A 122 12.03 8.66 -12.63
N PHE A 123 10.84 8.49 -13.22
CA PHE A 123 10.40 9.21 -14.43
C PHE A 123 11.32 9.06 -15.64
N TYR A 124 12.09 7.96 -15.72
CA TYR A 124 13.11 7.82 -16.76
C TYR A 124 13.16 6.43 -17.39
N ASN A 125 13.03 5.38 -16.60
CA ASN A 125 13.20 4.00 -17.06
C ASN A 125 12.01 3.14 -16.69
N SER A 126 11.68 2.17 -17.56
CA SER A 126 10.69 1.13 -17.29
C SER A 126 11.37 -0.21 -17.03
N TRP A 127 10.89 -0.91 -16.01
CA TRP A 127 11.42 -2.21 -15.60
C TRP A 127 10.42 -3.30 -15.90
N VAL A 128 10.92 -4.45 -16.37
CA VAL A 128 10.12 -5.64 -16.57
C VAL A 128 10.58 -6.72 -15.61
N PHE A 129 9.67 -7.18 -14.77
CA PHE A 129 9.87 -8.34 -13.91
C PHE A 129 9.00 -9.49 -14.40
N THR A 130 9.55 -10.71 -14.38
CA THR A 130 8.78 -11.90 -14.73
C THR A 130 8.93 -13.02 -13.71
N ALA A 131 7.92 -13.89 -13.65
CA ALA A 131 7.92 -15.07 -12.80
C ALA A 131 7.13 -16.24 -13.42
N PRO A 132 7.50 -17.50 -13.11
CA PRO A 132 6.73 -18.68 -13.52
C PRO A 132 5.48 -18.90 -12.64
N SER A 133 5.45 -18.36 -11.43
CA SER A 133 4.27 -18.30 -10.55
C SER A 133 4.09 -16.88 -10.04
N VAL A 134 2.87 -16.52 -9.67
CA VAL A 134 2.56 -15.20 -9.11
C VAL A 134 3.22 -14.97 -7.74
N GLU A 135 3.46 -16.03 -6.98
CA GLU A 135 4.24 -16.00 -5.73
C GLU A 135 5.78 -15.96 -5.98
N GLY A 136 6.21 -16.06 -7.24
CA GLY A 136 7.61 -16.05 -7.65
C GLY A 136 8.18 -17.43 -8.04
N PRO A 137 9.51 -17.55 -8.16
CA PRO A 137 10.49 -16.49 -7.96
C PRO A 137 10.39 -15.41 -9.04
N TRP A 138 10.37 -14.15 -8.62
CA TRP A 138 10.37 -12.99 -9.51
C TRP A 138 11.78 -12.56 -9.89
N THR A 139 11.99 -12.21 -11.16
CA THR A 139 13.30 -11.82 -11.70
C THR A 139 13.21 -10.57 -12.56
N LYS A 140 14.20 -9.68 -12.45
CA LYS A 140 14.38 -8.53 -13.34
C LYS A 140 14.76 -9.05 -14.74
N SER A 141 13.79 -9.05 -15.65
CA SER A 141 13.95 -9.61 -17.00
C SER A 141 14.42 -8.56 -18.01
N ALA A 142 14.06 -7.29 -17.83
CA ALA A 142 14.54 -6.21 -18.66
C ALA A 142 14.54 -4.85 -17.96
N LEU A 143 15.39 -3.96 -18.47
CA LEU A 143 15.37 -2.52 -18.28
C LEU A 143 15.13 -1.90 -19.66
N ILE A 144 13.93 -1.38 -19.89
CA ILE A 144 13.62 -0.61 -21.10
C ILE A 144 14.11 0.81 -20.84
N GLY A 145 15.38 1.04 -21.16
CA GLY A 145 16.10 2.29 -20.88
C GLY A 145 15.99 3.33 -22.00
N GLY A 146 16.87 4.33 -21.96
CA GLY A 146 16.95 5.38 -22.98
C GLY A 146 15.86 6.46 -22.85
N GLY A 147 15.37 6.72 -21.63
CA GLY A 147 14.31 7.68 -21.36
C GLY A 147 12.89 7.16 -21.63
N ILE A 148 12.75 5.85 -21.88
CA ILE A 148 11.44 5.20 -22.05
C ILE A 148 10.83 4.94 -20.67
N CYS A 149 10.04 5.90 -20.21
CA CYS A 149 9.22 5.78 -19.01
C CYS A 149 7.76 5.53 -19.38
N TYR A 150 7.29 4.31 -19.15
CA TYR A 150 5.88 3.95 -19.16
C TYR A 150 5.23 4.45 -17.86
N TYR A 151 5.13 5.78 -17.72
CA TYR A 151 4.45 6.43 -16.60
C TYR A 151 2.98 6.03 -16.58
N ASP A 152 2.46 5.63 -15.41
CA ASP A 152 1.07 5.25 -15.19
C ASP A 152 0.53 4.27 -16.22
N ASN A 153 1.19 3.11 -16.32
CA ASN A 153 0.99 2.19 -17.42
C ASN A 153 -0.02 1.07 -17.16
N GLY A 154 -0.57 0.54 -18.25
CA GLY A 154 -1.44 -0.63 -18.28
C GLY A 154 -1.07 -1.59 -19.41
N LEU A 155 -0.82 -2.86 -19.06
CA LEU A 155 -0.48 -3.91 -20.02
C LEU A 155 -1.75 -4.61 -20.54
N LEU A 156 -1.85 -4.70 -21.86
CA LEU A 156 -2.75 -5.59 -22.57
C LEU A 156 -1.92 -6.69 -23.23
N ILE A 157 -2.27 -7.95 -22.97
CA ILE A 157 -1.84 -9.09 -23.78
C ILE A 157 -3.04 -9.42 -24.67
N ASP A 158 -2.94 -9.07 -25.95
CA ASP A 158 -4.03 -9.19 -26.91
C ASP A 158 -4.30 -10.67 -27.27
N ASP A 159 -5.45 -10.92 -27.91
CA ASP A 159 -5.91 -12.25 -28.31
C ASP A 159 -4.94 -12.96 -29.27
N ASP A 160 -4.13 -12.20 -30.01
CA ASP A 160 -3.08 -12.71 -30.91
C ASP A 160 -1.70 -12.83 -30.22
N ASP A 161 -1.68 -12.70 -28.89
CA ASP A 161 -0.50 -12.72 -28.02
C ASP A 161 0.46 -11.53 -28.19
N THR A 162 0.08 -10.49 -28.95
CA THR A 162 0.80 -9.22 -29.00
C THR A 162 0.66 -8.49 -27.66
N MET A 163 1.77 -7.97 -27.14
CA MET A 163 1.78 -7.18 -25.91
C MET A 163 1.77 -5.68 -26.23
N TYR A 164 0.81 -4.96 -25.67
CA TYR A 164 0.70 -3.51 -25.74
C TYR A 164 0.75 -2.89 -24.36
N VAL A 165 1.42 -1.75 -24.21
CA VAL A 165 1.45 -0.96 -22.97
C VAL A 165 0.88 0.42 -23.28
N VAL A 166 -0.25 0.77 -22.66
CA VAL A 166 -0.73 2.16 -22.62
C VAL A 166 0.00 2.89 -21.50
N TYR A 167 0.39 4.15 -21.70
CA TYR A 167 1.11 4.94 -20.70
C TYR A 167 1.11 6.45 -21.01
N GLY A 168 1.47 7.26 -20.02
CA GLY A 168 1.74 8.69 -20.16
C GLY A 168 0.65 9.61 -19.58
N ASN A 169 1.03 10.86 -19.38
CA ASN A 169 0.20 12.00 -19.01
C ASN A 169 0.84 13.31 -19.54
N PRO A 170 0.09 14.40 -19.82
CA PRO A 170 -1.32 14.40 -20.21
C PRO A 170 -1.51 13.83 -21.64
N GLN A 171 -0.40 13.52 -22.32
CA GLN A 171 -0.35 12.82 -23.60
C GLN A 171 -0.19 11.31 -23.35
N VAL A 172 -1.18 10.53 -23.77
CA VAL A 172 -1.20 9.07 -23.57
C VAL A 172 -0.79 8.39 -24.86
N SER A 173 0.17 7.48 -24.77
CA SER A 173 0.67 6.67 -25.88
C SER A 173 0.34 5.19 -25.67
N VAL A 174 0.29 4.45 -26.77
CA VAL A 174 0.30 2.99 -26.78
C VAL A 174 1.62 2.54 -27.39
N ALA A 175 2.38 1.74 -26.65
CA ALA A 175 3.55 1.03 -27.14
C ALA A 175 3.20 -0.41 -27.48
N GLN A 176 3.77 -0.93 -28.58
CA GLN A 176 3.85 -2.36 -28.85
C GLN A 176 5.22 -2.87 -28.41
N LEU A 177 5.22 -3.95 -27.62
CA LEU A 177 6.44 -4.61 -27.19
C LEU A 177 6.89 -5.65 -28.22
N ALA A 178 8.17 -6.01 -28.15
CA ALA A 178 8.71 -7.15 -28.87
C ALA A 178 8.04 -8.45 -28.41
N LYS A 179 8.19 -9.52 -29.20
CA LYS A 179 7.51 -10.80 -28.95
C LYS A 179 7.79 -11.38 -27.56
N ASP A 180 8.99 -11.16 -27.01
CA ASP A 180 9.37 -11.59 -25.66
C ASP A 180 8.82 -10.69 -24.53
N GLY A 181 8.30 -9.51 -24.87
CA GLY A 181 7.82 -8.50 -23.94
C GLY A 181 8.92 -7.64 -23.30
N LEU A 182 10.16 -7.69 -23.81
CA LEU A 182 11.34 -7.14 -23.11
C LEU A 182 11.87 -5.83 -23.71
N SER A 183 11.32 -5.37 -24.82
CA SER A 183 11.70 -4.11 -25.47
C SER A 183 10.55 -3.48 -26.24
N GLN A 184 10.66 -2.18 -26.52
CA GLN A 184 9.69 -1.46 -27.35
C GLN A 184 9.99 -1.63 -28.84
N VAL A 185 8.98 -1.95 -29.64
CA VAL A 185 9.08 -1.98 -31.12
C VAL A 185 8.53 -0.72 -31.75
N LYS A 186 7.42 -0.21 -31.20
CA LYS A 186 6.68 0.95 -31.74
C LYS A 186 5.98 1.66 -30.59
N SER A 187 5.86 2.98 -30.65
CA SER A 187 5.00 3.76 -29.76
C SER A 187 4.29 4.86 -30.54
N VAL A 188 3.03 5.11 -30.23
CA VAL A 188 2.17 6.09 -30.90
C VAL A 188 1.37 6.84 -29.84
N ASN A 189 1.37 8.17 -29.90
CA ASN A 189 0.45 8.98 -29.12
C ASN A 189 -0.98 8.76 -29.63
N VAL A 190 -1.89 8.37 -28.73
CA VAL A 190 -3.27 8.00 -29.08
C VAL A 190 -4.31 8.91 -28.42
N LEU A 191 -4.01 9.47 -27.24
CA LEU A 191 -4.91 10.38 -26.51
C LEU A 191 -4.18 11.64 -26.04
N ASN A 192 -4.96 12.68 -25.78
CA ASN A 192 -4.56 13.90 -25.09
C ASN A 192 -5.70 14.37 -24.17
N ALA A 193 -5.38 14.79 -22.94
CA ALA A 193 -6.35 15.28 -21.96
C ALA A 193 -7.33 16.33 -22.53
N THR A 194 -6.85 17.20 -23.43
CA THR A 194 -7.66 18.25 -24.06
C THR A 194 -8.81 17.71 -24.91
N GLN A 195 -8.76 16.47 -25.39
CA GLN A 195 -9.85 15.84 -26.15
C GLN A 195 -11.13 15.65 -25.32
N VAL A 196 -11.00 15.61 -23.99
CA VAL A 196 -12.14 15.57 -23.04
C VAL A 196 -12.26 16.87 -22.24
N GLY A 197 -11.51 17.92 -22.61
CA GLY A 197 -11.50 19.20 -21.92
C GLY A 197 -10.83 19.15 -20.54
N ALA A 198 -9.97 18.17 -20.28
CA ALA A 198 -9.19 18.06 -19.04
C ALA A 198 -7.78 18.63 -19.23
N GLU A 199 -7.13 19.03 -18.13
CA GLU A 199 -5.72 19.42 -18.12
C GLU A 199 -4.79 18.19 -18.06
N TRP A 200 -5.20 17.17 -17.30
CA TRP A 200 -4.43 15.95 -17.07
C TRP A 200 -5.32 14.72 -17.19
N ILE A 201 -4.76 13.64 -17.74
CA ILE A 201 -5.29 12.28 -17.68
C ILE A 201 -4.13 11.33 -17.35
N GLU A 202 -4.32 10.42 -16.40
CA GLU A 202 -3.30 9.44 -15.98
C GLU A 202 -3.92 8.14 -15.43
N GLY A 203 -3.14 7.27 -14.78
CA GLY A 203 -3.63 6.02 -14.21
C GLY A 203 -4.12 4.98 -15.23
N ASN A 204 -3.43 4.86 -16.37
CA ASN A 204 -3.96 4.16 -17.53
C ASN A 204 -4.11 2.63 -17.33
N ARG A 205 -5.21 2.05 -17.82
CA ARG A 205 -5.42 0.59 -17.97
C ARG A 205 -5.89 0.26 -19.37
N PHE A 206 -5.39 -0.84 -19.94
CA PHE A 206 -5.70 -1.25 -21.31
C PHE A 206 -6.41 -2.60 -21.36
N TYR A 207 -7.50 -2.65 -22.12
CA TYR A 207 -8.36 -3.82 -22.26
C TYR A 207 -8.72 -4.07 -23.72
N LYS A 208 -9.02 -5.33 -24.03
CA LYS A 208 -9.80 -5.68 -25.21
C LYS A 208 -11.02 -6.46 -24.77
N ILE A 209 -12.19 -5.98 -25.14
CA ILE A 209 -13.48 -6.52 -24.73
C ILE A 209 -14.33 -6.66 -25.99
N ASN A 210 -14.73 -7.90 -26.30
CA ASN A 210 -15.55 -8.22 -27.49
C ASN A 210 -15.01 -7.60 -28.79
N GLY A 211 -13.69 -7.70 -29.02
CA GLY A 211 -13.04 -7.19 -30.23
C GLY A 211 -12.93 -5.66 -30.30
N THR A 212 -13.13 -4.95 -29.19
CA THR A 212 -12.98 -3.49 -29.09
C THR A 212 -11.95 -3.17 -28.01
N TYR A 213 -11.06 -2.23 -28.29
CA TYR A 213 -9.99 -1.80 -27.39
C TYR A 213 -10.53 -0.70 -26.47
N TYR A 214 -10.22 -0.77 -25.18
CA TYR A 214 -10.65 0.20 -24.18
C TYR A 214 -9.47 0.69 -23.34
N ILE A 215 -9.35 2.00 -23.18
CA ILE A 215 -8.43 2.62 -22.22
C ILE A 215 -9.27 3.23 -21.10
N LEU A 216 -8.95 2.92 -19.84
CA LEU A 216 -9.41 3.62 -18.65
C LEU A 216 -8.31 4.56 -18.20
N ASN A 217 -8.63 5.82 -17.93
CA ASN A 217 -7.72 6.78 -17.29
C ASN A 217 -8.52 7.90 -16.61
N ASP A 218 -7.83 8.75 -15.86
CA ASP A 218 -8.45 9.61 -14.88
C ASP A 218 -7.88 11.01 -14.87
N GLU A 219 -8.78 11.98 -14.69
CA GLU A 219 -8.42 13.26 -14.09
C GLU A 219 -8.36 13.03 -12.56
N PRO A 220 -7.15 13.09 -11.94
CA PRO A 220 -6.96 12.70 -10.55
C PRO A 220 -7.90 13.44 -9.58
N GLY A 221 -8.49 12.69 -8.64
CA GLY A 221 -9.41 13.23 -7.65
C GLY A 221 -10.82 13.59 -8.16
N SER A 222 -11.11 13.43 -9.46
CA SER A 222 -12.34 13.96 -10.09
C SER A 222 -13.06 12.91 -10.94
N THR A 223 -12.50 12.55 -12.10
CA THR A 223 -13.27 11.96 -13.22
C THR A 223 -12.52 10.78 -13.80
N THR A 224 -13.20 9.65 -13.96
CA THR A 224 -12.71 8.51 -14.74
C THR A 224 -13.32 8.55 -16.13
N TYR A 225 -12.47 8.45 -17.14
CA TYR A 225 -12.85 8.31 -18.54
C TYR A 225 -12.66 6.87 -19.01
N ILE A 226 -13.57 6.42 -19.88
CA ILE A 226 -13.38 5.23 -20.71
C ILE A 226 -13.31 5.69 -22.15
N TRP A 227 -12.26 5.27 -22.83
CA TRP A 227 -12.00 5.51 -24.24
C TRP A 227 -12.14 4.18 -24.96
N LYS A 228 -12.76 4.14 -26.14
CA LYS A 228 -12.86 2.91 -26.93
C LYS A 228 -12.49 3.11 -28.40
N SER A 229 -11.93 2.07 -29.02
CA SER A 229 -11.54 2.06 -30.44
C SER A 229 -11.62 0.65 -31.05
N LYS A 230 -11.69 0.59 -32.38
CA LYS A 230 -11.54 -0.67 -33.15
C LYS A 230 -10.08 -1.06 -33.40
N SER A 231 -9.14 -0.19 -33.07
CA SER A 231 -7.70 -0.40 -33.25
C SER A 231 -6.98 -0.01 -31.96
N PRO A 232 -5.90 -0.71 -31.56
CA PRO A 232 -5.11 -0.29 -30.40
C PRO A 232 -4.47 1.10 -30.62
N TRP A 233 -4.35 1.52 -31.89
CA TRP A 233 -3.76 2.79 -32.33
C TRP A 233 -4.78 3.93 -32.45
N GLY A 234 -6.05 3.70 -32.10
CA GLY A 234 -7.11 4.69 -32.26
C GLY A 234 -7.62 4.82 -33.70
N PRO A 235 -8.38 5.91 -33.99
CA PRO A 235 -8.77 6.95 -33.04
C PRO A 235 -9.71 6.39 -31.95
N TYR A 236 -9.70 7.02 -30.78
CA TYR A 236 -10.56 6.65 -29.65
C TYR A 236 -11.71 7.65 -29.48
N GLU A 237 -12.89 7.15 -29.14
CA GLU A 237 -14.00 7.96 -28.63
C GLU A 237 -14.14 7.78 -27.11
N ALA A 238 -14.53 8.82 -26.38
CA ALA A 238 -14.50 8.85 -24.92
C ALA A 238 -15.88 9.07 -24.29
N LYS A 239 -16.08 8.52 -23.09
CA LYS A 239 -17.15 8.89 -22.16
C LYS A 239 -16.64 8.94 -20.73
N MET A 240 -17.30 9.74 -19.90
CA MET A 240 -17.11 9.69 -18.45
C MET A 240 -17.78 8.43 -17.90
N LEU A 241 -17.03 7.62 -17.15
CA LEU A 241 -17.55 6.51 -16.37
C LEU A 241 -18.10 7.01 -15.02
N VAL A 242 -17.35 7.88 -14.35
CA VAL A 242 -17.75 8.60 -13.13
C VAL A 242 -17.16 10.00 -13.13
N LYS A 243 -17.83 10.96 -12.47
CA LYS A 243 -17.34 12.34 -12.28
C LYS A 243 -17.80 12.88 -10.93
N ASN A 244 -16.86 13.34 -10.11
CA ASN A 244 -17.11 13.88 -8.76
C ASN A 244 -18.09 13.02 -7.96
N ILE A 245 -17.93 11.70 -8.05
CA ILE A 245 -18.90 10.78 -7.50
C ILE A 245 -18.78 10.75 -5.99
N LYS A 246 -19.92 10.77 -5.31
CA LYS A 246 -19.95 10.68 -3.85
C LYS A 246 -19.24 9.40 -3.40
N THR A 247 -18.26 9.57 -2.51
CA THR A 247 -17.49 8.50 -1.86
C THR A 247 -18.40 7.58 -1.03
N PRO A 248 -18.08 6.27 -0.93
CA PRO A 248 -18.74 5.38 0.01
C PRO A 248 -18.19 5.49 1.45
N LEU A 249 -17.15 6.30 1.67
CA LEU A 249 -16.49 6.47 2.96
C LEU A 249 -16.50 7.94 3.36
N GLU A 250 -17.16 8.27 4.47
CA GLU A 250 -17.22 9.64 4.97
C GLU A 250 -15.82 10.22 5.22
N GLY A 251 -15.55 11.43 4.72
CA GLY A 251 -14.22 12.06 4.76
C GLY A 251 -13.27 11.62 3.65
N GLY A 252 -13.62 10.61 2.85
CA GLY A 252 -12.84 10.20 1.68
C GLY A 252 -13.04 11.09 0.45
N SER A 253 -12.10 11.07 -0.50
CA SER A 253 -12.24 11.71 -1.80
C SER A 253 -13.21 10.96 -2.73
N SER A 254 -13.62 11.61 -3.83
CA SER A 254 -14.26 10.93 -4.96
C SER A 254 -13.39 9.74 -5.42
N PRO A 255 -13.96 8.53 -5.53
CA PRO A 255 -13.29 7.42 -6.21
C PRO A 255 -12.89 7.80 -7.64
N HIS A 256 -11.65 7.48 -7.99
CA HIS A 256 -11.03 7.66 -9.30
C HIS A 256 -9.87 6.66 -9.42
N GLN A 257 -9.39 6.45 -10.65
CA GLN A 257 -8.38 5.46 -10.99
C GLN A 257 -8.85 4.03 -10.70
N GLY A 258 -8.03 3.07 -11.11
CA GLY A 258 -8.22 1.65 -10.80
C GLY A 258 -8.53 0.84 -12.04
N SER A 259 -9.36 -0.20 -11.88
CA SER A 259 -9.48 -1.27 -12.87
C SER A 259 -10.91 -1.77 -13.03
N ILE A 260 -11.31 -2.07 -14.27
CA ILE A 260 -12.52 -2.86 -14.54
C ILE A 260 -12.18 -4.34 -14.69
N VAL A 261 -13.07 -5.21 -14.24
CA VAL A 261 -12.89 -6.67 -14.29
C VAL A 261 -14.23 -7.38 -14.44
N GLN A 262 -14.23 -8.47 -15.22
CA GLN A 262 -15.38 -9.33 -15.41
C GLN A 262 -15.28 -10.56 -14.52
N THR A 263 -16.38 -10.93 -13.87
CA THR A 263 -16.50 -12.20 -13.14
C THR A 263 -16.78 -13.37 -14.08
N ALA A 264 -16.60 -14.60 -13.60
CA ALA A 264 -16.97 -15.81 -14.34
C ALA A 264 -18.48 -15.89 -14.70
N ARG A 265 -19.35 -15.12 -14.03
CA ARG A 265 -20.79 -15.02 -14.35
C ARG A 265 -21.10 -14.02 -15.47
N GLY A 266 -20.09 -13.28 -15.94
CA GLY A 266 -20.24 -12.25 -16.95
C GLY A 266 -20.53 -10.85 -16.38
N ASP A 267 -20.79 -10.74 -15.07
CA ASP A 267 -20.98 -9.45 -14.38
C ASP A 267 -19.67 -8.65 -14.34
N TRP A 268 -19.76 -7.34 -14.53
CA TRP A 268 -18.62 -6.43 -14.52
C TRP A 268 -18.58 -5.56 -13.28
N TYR A 269 -17.37 -5.31 -12.81
CA TYR A 269 -17.10 -4.46 -11.66
C TYR A 269 -16.00 -3.45 -11.97
N TYR A 270 -16.08 -2.29 -11.32
CA TYR A 270 -15.04 -1.28 -11.28
C TYR A 270 -14.49 -1.22 -9.85
N MET A 271 -13.21 -1.58 -9.69
CA MET A 271 -12.49 -1.34 -8.45
C MET A 271 -11.66 -0.08 -8.58
N SER A 272 -11.97 0.90 -7.74
CA SER A 272 -11.27 2.17 -7.63
C SER A 272 -10.64 2.27 -6.23
N PHE A 273 -10.18 3.45 -5.83
CA PHE A 273 -9.84 3.74 -4.44
C PHE A 273 -10.29 5.14 -4.05
N THR A 274 -10.47 5.37 -2.74
CA THR A 274 -10.71 6.70 -2.17
C THR A 274 -9.50 7.15 -1.37
N TRP A 275 -9.13 8.43 -1.47
CA TRP A 275 -8.12 9.01 -0.60
C TRP A 275 -8.72 9.22 0.79
N ALA A 276 -8.24 8.46 1.78
CA ALA A 276 -8.78 8.37 3.13
C ALA A 276 -7.67 8.50 4.19
N TYR A 277 -6.89 9.58 4.10
CA TYR A 277 -5.79 9.84 5.04
C TYR A 277 -6.33 10.09 6.45
N PRO A 278 -5.73 9.49 7.49
CA PRO A 278 -4.35 8.99 7.55
C PRO A 278 -4.16 7.53 7.10
N SER A 279 -5.22 6.79 6.74
CA SER A 279 -5.14 5.39 6.31
C SER A 279 -4.51 5.19 4.92
N GLY A 280 -4.43 6.23 4.10
CA GLY A 280 -3.90 6.14 2.74
C GLY A 280 -5.01 6.07 1.70
N ARG A 281 -4.84 5.24 0.67
CA ARG A 281 -5.76 5.11 -0.46
C ARG A 281 -6.44 3.74 -0.41
N LEU A 282 -7.73 3.73 -0.11
CA LEU A 282 -8.47 2.51 0.25
C LEU A 282 -9.30 2.00 -0.94
N PRO A 283 -9.14 0.71 -1.35
CA PRO A 283 -9.90 0.13 -2.44
C PRO A 283 -11.42 0.13 -2.21
N VAL A 284 -12.17 0.57 -3.22
CA VAL A 284 -13.64 0.55 -3.23
C VAL A 284 -14.13 -0.14 -4.50
N LEU A 285 -15.22 -0.87 -4.42
CA LEU A 285 -15.77 -1.69 -5.51
C LEU A 285 -17.23 -1.32 -5.80
N ALA A 286 -17.57 -1.21 -7.09
CA ALA A 286 -18.94 -1.00 -7.55
C ALA A 286 -19.22 -1.84 -8.81
N PRO A 287 -20.45 -2.35 -9.00
CA PRO A 287 -20.84 -2.97 -10.26
C PRO A 287 -20.93 -1.91 -11.37
N ILE A 288 -20.59 -2.33 -12.59
CA ILE A 288 -20.81 -1.55 -13.81
C ILE A 288 -21.66 -2.36 -14.78
N LYS A 289 -22.38 -1.67 -15.66
CA LYS A 289 -23.16 -2.28 -16.74
C LYS A 289 -22.75 -1.67 -18.07
N TRP A 290 -23.06 -2.36 -19.17
CA TRP A 290 -22.74 -1.91 -20.51
C TRP A 290 -23.98 -1.31 -21.19
N GLY A 291 -23.82 -0.12 -21.74
CA GLY A 291 -24.80 0.51 -22.61
C GLY A 291 -24.85 -0.12 -23.99
N SER A 292 -25.93 0.13 -24.73
CA SER A 292 -26.07 -0.31 -26.13
C SER A 292 -25.05 0.34 -27.07
N ASP A 293 -24.48 1.46 -26.64
CA ASP A 293 -23.38 2.15 -27.31
C ASP A 293 -22.01 1.51 -27.03
N GLY A 294 -21.94 0.43 -26.23
CA GLY A 294 -20.69 -0.26 -25.92
C GLY A 294 -19.78 0.50 -24.94
N PHE A 295 -20.30 1.45 -24.16
CA PHE A 295 -19.60 2.05 -23.02
C PHE A 295 -20.13 1.48 -21.69
N PRO A 296 -19.26 1.31 -20.68
CA PRO A 296 -19.71 0.97 -19.34
C PRO A 296 -20.27 2.20 -18.63
N TYR A 297 -21.21 1.98 -17.70
CA TYR A 297 -21.70 2.98 -16.76
C TYR A 297 -21.77 2.37 -15.36
N LEU A 298 -21.50 3.20 -14.34
CA LEU A 298 -21.56 2.76 -12.94
C LEU A 298 -23.00 2.47 -12.52
N VAL A 299 -23.19 1.42 -11.71
CA VAL A 299 -24.42 1.21 -10.97
C VAL A 299 -24.35 1.99 -9.66
N ASN A 300 -25.12 3.07 -9.56
CA ASN A 300 -25.16 3.88 -8.35
C ASN A 300 -25.67 3.09 -7.15
N GLY A 301 -25.09 3.37 -5.98
CA GLY A 301 -25.59 2.91 -4.71
C GLY A 301 -26.80 3.70 -4.21
N THR A 302 -27.32 3.29 -3.05
CA THR A 302 -28.45 3.94 -2.39
C THR A 302 -28.17 5.39 -1.96
N ASN A 303 -26.88 5.76 -1.82
CA ASN A 303 -26.44 7.11 -1.52
C ASN A 303 -26.40 8.05 -2.75
N GLY A 304 -26.84 7.57 -3.94
CA GLY A 304 -26.85 8.33 -5.19
C GLY A 304 -25.48 8.43 -5.88
N GLY A 305 -24.43 7.81 -5.32
CA GLY A 305 -23.08 7.79 -5.89
C GLY A 305 -22.47 6.39 -5.79
N TRP A 306 -21.22 6.30 -5.34
CA TRP A 306 -20.59 5.00 -5.08
C TRP A 306 -21.18 4.41 -3.80
N GLY A 307 -21.82 3.25 -3.88
CA GLY A 307 -22.53 2.67 -2.77
C GLY A 307 -21.64 2.25 -1.59
N GLU A 308 -22.11 2.50 -0.38
CA GLU A 308 -21.52 1.94 0.86
C GLU A 308 -21.57 0.41 0.88
N SER A 309 -22.55 -0.18 0.18
CA SER A 309 -22.70 -1.61 0.04
C SER A 309 -23.32 -2.00 -1.30
N TYR A 310 -22.97 -3.18 -1.80
CA TYR A 310 -23.56 -3.80 -3.00
C TYR A 310 -23.74 -5.31 -2.79
N PRO A 311 -24.52 -6.01 -3.65
CA PRO A 311 -24.54 -7.47 -3.67
C PRO A 311 -23.15 -8.07 -3.89
N MET A 312 -22.89 -9.23 -3.29
CA MET A 312 -21.63 -9.97 -3.46
C MET A 312 -21.36 -10.30 -4.95
N PRO A 313 -20.14 -10.06 -5.47
CA PRO A 313 -19.80 -10.36 -6.87
C PRO A 313 -19.82 -11.84 -7.21
N LEU A 314 -19.45 -12.68 -6.26
CA LEU A 314 -19.50 -14.14 -6.29
C LEU A 314 -19.76 -14.65 -4.86
N PRO A 315 -20.12 -15.93 -4.66
CA PRO A 315 -20.27 -16.48 -3.31
C PRO A 315 -19.02 -16.22 -2.45
N ALA A 316 -19.25 -15.70 -1.24
CA ALA A 316 -18.17 -15.29 -0.35
C ALA A 316 -17.20 -16.46 -0.06
N ARG A 317 -15.91 -16.21 -0.27
CA ARG A 317 -14.82 -17.14 0.05
C ARG A 317 -13.77 -16.44 0.89
N PRO A 318 -13.93 -16.43 2.23
CA PRO A 318 -12.96 -15.83 3.14
C PRO A 318 -11.61 -16.54 3.03
N LEU A 319 -10.52 -15.78 3.01
CA LEU A 319 -9.16 -16.32 2.86
C LEU A 319 -8.38 -16.29 4.17
N THR A 320 -8.07 -15.09 4.66
CA THR A 320 -7.29 -14.87 5.87
C THR A 320 -7.80 -13.67 6.65
N ASN A 321 -7.66 -13.72 7.96
CA ASN A 321 -7.87 -12.53 8.79
C ASN A 321 -6.72 -11.54 8.58
N TRP A 322 -7.09 -10.27 8.40
CA TRP A 322 -6.12 -9.17 8.32
C TRP A 322 -5.46 -8.86 9.66
N THR A 323 -6.14 -9.19 10.76
CA THR A 323 -5.63 -9.06 12.13
C THR A 323 -5.12 -10.40 12.64
N THR A 324 -3.91 -10.40 13.19
CA THR A 324 -3.24 -11.62 13.68
C THR A 324 -2.02 -11.28 14.54
N THR A 325 -1.49 -12.29 15.23
CA THR A 325 -0.20 -12.22 15.94
C THR A 325 0.86 -13.00 15.17
N TYR A 326 1.87 -12.29 14.68
CA TYR A 326 3.04 -12.84 14.03
C TYR A 326 4.13 -13.15 15.06
N LYS A 327 4.58 -14.40 15.11
CA LYS A 327 5.69 -14.84 15.99
C LYS A 327 7.04 -14.95 15.28
N PHE A 328 7.05 -14.83 13.95
CA PHE A 328 8.26 -14.92 13.12
C PHE A 328 9.00 -16.27 13.29
N ASP A 329 8.23 -17.37 13.36
CA ASP A 329 8.76 -18.74 13.51
C ASP A 329 9.21 -19.39 12.19
N GLY A 330 8.85 -18.78 11.05
CA GLY A 330 9.22 -19.27 9.72
C GLY A 330 10.60 -18.79 9.23
N ASN A 331 10.99 -19.24 8.04
CA ASN A 331 12.27 -18.88 7.40
C ASN A 331 12.18 -17.62 6.52
N ALA A 332 10.99 -17.03 6.38
CA ALA A 332 10.74 -15.81 5.62
C ALA A 332 9.71 -14.95 6.35
N LEU A 333 9.74 -13.64 6.09
CA LEU A 333 8.70 -12.73 6.57
C LEU A 333 7.38 -13.03 5.82
N PRO A 334 6.22 -12.94 6.50
CA PRO A 334 4.93 -12.89 5.82
C PRO A 334 4.89 -11.76 4.79
N PRO A 335 4.18 -11.93 3.66
CA PRO A 335 4.15 -10.93 2.58
C PRO A 335 3.41 -9.63 2.97
N THR A 336 2.81 -9.56 4.16
CA THR A 336 2.24 -8.32 4.70
C THR A 336 3.29 -7.34 5.25
N PHE A 337 4.52 -7.81 5.47
CA PHE A 337 5.62 -6.98 5.94
C PHE A 337 6.48 -6.45 4.79
N GLU A 338 6.83 -5.17 4.89
CA GLU A 338 7.72 -4.50 3.94
C GLU A 338 8.69 -3.60 4.70
N TRP A 339 9.96 -3.57 4.30
CA TRP A 339 10.98 -2.70 4.83
C TRP A 339 10.83 -1.28 4.27
N ASN A 340 11.06 -0.27 5.09
CA ASN A 340 11.36 1.07 4.59
C ASN A 340 12.72 1.05 3.88
N HIS A 341 12.74 1.18 2.56
CA HIS A 341 13.91 0.95 1.70
C HIS A 341 14.38 -0.51 1.74
N ASN A 342 15.40 -0.88 0.93
CA ASN A 342 15.95 -2.23 0.96
C ASN A 342 16.67 -2.50 2.31
N PRO A 343 16.47 -3.69 2.90
CA PRO A 343 17.14 -4.05 4.14
C PRO A 343 18.63 -4.37 3.93
N ASP A 344 19.43 -4.16 4.97
CA ASP A 344 20.70 -4.86 5.15
C ASP A 344 20.43 -6.26 5.71
N ASN A 345 20.40 -7.25 4.81
CA ASN A 345 20.15 -8.64 5.16
C ASN A 345 21.23 -9.24 6.10
N SER A 346 22.43 -8.64 6.21
CA SER A 346 23.45 -9.08 7.18
C SER A 346 23.11 -8.72 8.62
N LYS A 347 22.11 -7.85 8.83
CA LYS A 347 21.67 -7.33 10.13
C LYS A 347 20.27 -7.83 10.52
N VAL A 348 19.71 -8.77 9.76
CA VAL A 348 18.39 -9.37 10.00
C VAL A 348 18.53 -10.88 10.11
N ALA A 349 17.85 -11.48 11.08
CA ALA A 349 17.75 -12.94 11.17
C ALA A 349 16.39 -13.41 11.69
N LEU A 350 15.81 -14.42 11.05
CA LEU A 350 14.60 -15.12 11.50
C LEU A 350 15.00 -16.43 12.17
N LYS A 351 14.93 -16.47 13.51
CA LYS A 351 15.28 -17.65 14.32
C LYS A 351 14.40 -17.69 15.57
N ASN A 352 13.17 -18.21 15.42
CA ASN A 352 12.11 -18.22 16.45
C ASN A 352 11.87 -16.81 17.00
N GLY A 353 11.44 -15.91 16.13
CA GLY A 353 11.48 -14.45 16.33
C GLY A 353 12.39 -13.76 15.30
N LEU A 354 12.24 -12.46 15.18
CA LEU A 354 13.00 -11.61 14.26
C LEU A 354 14.06 -10.83 15.02
N THR A 355 15.34 -11.09 14.77
CA THR A 355 16.45 -10.29 15.29
C THR A 355 16.75 -9.14 14.35
N LEU A 356 16.79 -7.93 14.91
CA LEU A 356 17.23 -6.71 14.23
C LEU A 356 18.50 -6.22 14.92
N SER A 357 19.65 -6.41 14.27
CA SER A 357 20.90 -5.76 14.68
C SER A 357 20.91 -4.31 14.18
N THR A 358 21.55 -3.42 14.92
CA THR A 358 21.73 -2.03 14.46
C THR A 358 22.43 -2.02 13.09
N ALA A 359 21.79 -1.42 12.09
CA ALA A 359 22.28 -1.34 10.72
C ALA A 359 22.80 0.06 10.34
N THR A 360 22.44 1.08 11.12
CA THR A 360 22.83 2.48 10.90
C THR A 360 23.26 3.11 12.23
N VAL A 361 24.31 3.95 12.18
CA VAL A 361 24.63 4.91 13.23
C VAL A 361 24.08 6.28 12.80
N THR A 362 23.08 6.81 13.48
CA THR A 362 22.37 8.05 13.09
C THR A 362 21.56 8.63 14.25
N ASP A 363 21.34 9.94 14.24
CA ASP A 363 20.31 10.61 15.05
C ASP A 363 19.05 10.95 14.24
N ASP A 364 19.11 10.77 12.92
CA ASP A 364 18.02 10.98 11.98
C ASP A 364 17.20 9.70 11.82
N PHE A 365 15.96 9.75 12.30
CA PHE A 365 15.03 8.61 12.28
C PHE A 365 14.72 8.12 10.86
N TYR A 366 14.68 9.03 9.88
CA TYR A 366 14.37 8.67 8.49
C TYR A 366 15.55 8.07 7.74
N ARG A 367 16.72 7.97 8.37
CA ARG A 367 17.91 7.25 7.87
C ARG A 367 18.05 5.84 8.45
N VAL A 368 17.12 5.41 9.30
CA VAL A 368 17.20 4.11 9.97
C VAL A 368 16.88 2.97 9.00
N ARG A 369 17.93 2.27 8.56
CA ARG A 369 17.81 1.02 7.78
C ARG A 369 17.17 -0.06 8.65
N ASN A 370 16.58 -1.06 7.99
CA ASN A 370 15.91 -2.18 8.63
C ASN A 370 14.76 -1.76 9.55
N THR A 371 14.09 -0.65 9.24
CA THR A 371 12.77 -0.36 9.78
C THR A 371 11.75 -1.27 9.07
N LEU A 372 11.26 -2.28 9.79
CA LEU A 372 10.25 -3.21 9.28
C LEU A 372 8.87 -2.59 9.44
N THR A 373 8.06 -2.59 8.38
CA THR A 373 6.72 -1.99 8.43
C THR A 373 5.61 -2.98 8.13
N HIS A 374 4.43 -2.70 8.68
CA HIS A 374 3.17 -3.37 8.38
C HIS A 374 2.10 -2.29 8.16
N ARG A 375 1.23 -2.46 7.15
CA ARG A 375 0.09 -1.55 6.95
C ARG A 375 -0.82 -1.55 8.18
N ILE A 376 -1.47 -0.42 8.46
CA ILE A 376 -2.51 -0.39 9.50
C ILE A 376 -3.82 -0.93 8.91
N HIS A 377 -4.59 -1.66 9.70
CA HIS A 377 -5.84 -2.28 9.26
C HIS A 377 -7.05 -1.76 10.04
N GLY A 378 -8.08 -1.30 9.32
CA GLY A 378 -9.35 -0.88 9.92
C GLY A 378 -9.36 0.56 10.45
N GLU A 379 -10.50 0.96 10.99
CA GLU A 379 -10.75 2.34 11.47
C GLU A 379 -9.95 2.70 12.73
N TYR A 380 -9.71 1.71 13.60
CA TYR A 380 -9.05 1.90 14.90
C TYR A 380 -7.89 0.91 15.10
N PRO A 381 -6.86 0.96 14.25
CA PRO A 381 -5.82 -0.06 14.27
C PRO A 381 -5.00 0.01 15.55
N SER A 382 -4.68 -1.16 16.09
CA SER A 382 -3.72 -1.35 17.16
C SER A 382 -2.56 -2.24 16.72
N GLY A 383 -1.33 -1.78 16.99
CA GLY A 383 -0.11 -2.54 16.75
C GLY A 383 0.57 -2.77 18.09
N THR A 384 0.89 -4.03 18.44
CA THR A 384 1.64 -4.35 19.67
C THR A 384 2.86 -5.20 19.33
N VAL A 385 4.05 -4.73 19.67
CA VAL A 385 5.31 -5.49 19.53
C VAL A 385 5.80 -5.96 20.89
N GLU A 386 6.20 -7.24 20.98
CA GLU A 386 6.94 -7.80 22.11
C GLU A 386 8.44 -7.83 21.74
N LEU A 387 9.27 -7.12 22.52
CA LEU A 387 10.70 -7.03 22.30
C LEU A 387 11.48 -7.65 23.43
N ASP A 388 12.48 -8.47 23.10
CA ASP A 388 13.63 -8.73 23.97
C ASP A 388 14.75 -7.74 23.63
N PHE A 389 15.10 -6.90 24.59
CA PHE A 389 16.06 -5.81 24.44
C PHE A 389 17.39 -6.09 25.16
N SER A 390 17.61 -7.32 25.65
CA SER A 390 18.77 -7.69 26.47
C SER A 390 20.13 -7.55 25.77
N LYS A 391 20.13 -7.45 24.43
CA LYS A 391 21.33 -7.31 23.60
C LYS A 391 21.52 -5.93 22.99
N MET A 392 20.74 -4.93 23.40
CA MET A 392 20.99 -3.54 23.00
C MET A 392 22.36 -3.09 23.52
N ALA A 393 23.09 -2.28 22.76
CA ALA A 393 24.36 -1.65 23.13
C ALA A 393 24.16 -0.18 23.56
N ASP A 394 25.18 0.44 24.13
CA ASP A 394 25.15 1.86 24.48
C ASP A 394 24.90 2.73 23.23
N GLY A 395 23.90 3.59 23.29
CA GLY A 395 23.44 4.43 22.18
C GLY A 395 22.32 3.81 21.35
N ASP A 396 21.91 2.57 21.62
CA ASP A 396 20.83 1.94 20.85
C ASP A 396 19.46 2.56 21.17
N ARG A 397 18.64 2.65 20.12
CA ARG A 397 17.25 3.12 20.14
C ARG A 397 16.41 2.12 19.34
N ALA A 398 15.41 1.53 19.99
CA ALA A 398 14.52 0.55 19.36
C ALA A 398 13.08 0.74 19.80
N GLY A 399 12.11 0.45 18.94
CA GLY A 399 10.71 0.69 19.29
C GLY A 399 9.68 0.39 18.21
N LEU A 400 8.50 0.96 18.43
CA LEU A 400 7.33 0.89 17.55
C LEU A 400 6.85 2.31 17.21
N ALA A 401 6.77 2.61 15.92
CA ALA A 401 6.37 3.89 15.37
C ALA A 401 4.99 3.83 14.71
N ALA A 402 4.24 4.94 14.81
CA ALA A 402 3.33 5.36 13.76
C ALA A 402 4.19 6.02 12.68
N PHE A 403 4.52 5.26 11.64
CA PHE A 403 5.55 5.57 10.65
C PHE A 403 4.95 6.20 9.39
N ARG A 404 5.45 7.40 9.03
CA ARG A 404 5.12 8.17 7.82
C ARG A 404 6.11 9.33 7.63
N ASP A 405 5.84 10.26 6.72
CA ASP A 405 6.54 11.56 6.60
C ASP A 405 6.50 12.40 7.89
N ARG A 406 5.45 12.22 8.70
CA ARG A 406 5.37 12.74 10.06
C ARG A 406 5.18 11.61 11.06
N SER A 407 6.28 11.19 11.67
CA SER A 407 6.36 10.02 12.53
C SER A 407 6.37 10.37 14.01
N SER A 408 5.85 9.44 14.80
CA SER A 408 5.94 9.43 16.26
C SER A 408 6.14 7.99 16.73
N TYR A 409 6.90 7.77 17.79
CA TYR A 409 7.16 6.42 18.30
C TYR A 409 7.13 6.33 19.82
N ILE A 410 6.99 5.10 20.31
CA ILE A 410 7.42 4.68 21.65
C ILE A 410 8.55 3.65 21.55
N GLY A 411 9.56 3.77 22.39
CA GLY A 411 10.74 2.92 22.30
C GLY A 411 11.56 2.84 23.57
N ILE A 412 12.49 1.90 23.60
CA ILE A 412 13.54 1.77 24.61
C ILE A 412 14.81 2.43 24.08
N HIS A 413 15.42 3.22 24.94
CA HIS A 413 16.68 3.91 24.73
C HIS A 413 17.71 3.39 25.72
N ARG A 414 18.91 3.04 25.25
CA ARG A 414 20.03 2.67 26.12
C ARG A 414 21.10 3.77 26.09
N ASP A 415 21.36 4.38 27.24
CA ASP A 415 22.44 5.36 27.45
C ASP A 415 23.35 4.86 28.57
N GLY A 416 24.58 4.48 28.23
CA GLY A 416 25.46 3.70 29.10
C GLY A 416 24.79 2.38 29.49
N ASP A 417 24.60 2.17 30.79
CA ASP A 417 23.89 1.00 31.34
C ASP A 417 22.42 1.27 31.68
N LYS A 418 21.93 2.49 31.44
CA LYS A 418 20.57 2.90 31.75
C LYS A 418 19.65 2.63 30.56
N PHE A 419 18.56 1.92 30.82
CA PHE A 419 17.44 1.76 29.90
C PHE A 419 16.29 2.68 30.29
N THR A 420 15.76 3.44 29.32
CA THR A 420 14.63 4.35 29.53
C THR A 420 13.59 4.15 28.43
N LEU A 421 12.31 4.10 28.80
CA LEU A 421 11.20 4.17 27.86
C LEU A 421 10.98 5.61 27.44
N ASN A 422 10.78 5.84 26.15
CA ASN A 422 10.66 7.17 25.57
C ASN A 422 9.51 7.21 24.57
N ALA A 423 8.63 8.20 24.71
CA ALA A 423 7.71 8.63 23.66
C ALA A 423 8.32 9.82 22.93
N LYS A 424 8.62 9.68 21.63
CA LYS A 424 9.21 10.72 20.77
C LYS A 424 8.23 11.11 19.68
N PHE A 425 7.78 12.35 19.66
CA PHE A 425 6.73 12.82 18.76
C PHE A 425 7.25 13.81 17.73
N ASN A 426 6.53 13.88 16.60
CA ASN A 426 6.68 14.90 15.58
C ASN A 426 8.05 14.92 14.89
N MET A 427 8.59 13.75 14.56
CA MET A 427 9.67 13.65 13.56
C MET A 427 9.06 13.99 12.20
N THR A 428 9.67 14.85 11.40
CA THR A 428 9.12 15.27 10.10
C THR A 428 10.18 15.25 9.00
N MET A 429 9.77 14.87 7.80
CA MET A 429 10.56 15.03 6.56
C MET A 429 9.77 15.89 5.57
N ASP A 430 10.47 16.42 4.57
CA ASP A 430 9.84 17.03 3.40
C ASP A 430 9.09 15.96 2.60
N GLU A 431 7.78 16.12 2.44
CA GLU A 431 6.91 15.11 1.84
C GLU A 431 7.13 14.93 0.32
N TYR A 432 7.84 15.85 -0.34
CA TYR A 432 8.12 15.79 -1.79
C TYR A 432 9.48 15.21 -2.13
N GLY A 433 10.53 15.60 -1.39
CA GLY A 433 11.93 15.28 -1.64
C GLY A 433 12.54 14.31 -0.63
N GLY A 434 11.98 14.19 0.58
CA GLY A 434 12.44 13.26 1.61
C GLY A 434 13.58 13.70 2.56
N PRO A 435 14.20 14.91 2.49
CA PRO A 435 15.08 15.36 3.56
C PRO A 435 14.35 15.51 4.91
N THR A 436 15.02 15.13 6.00
CA THR A 436 14.52 15.35 7.35
C THR A 436 14.46 16.84 7.69
N ILE A 437 13.33 17.27 8.25
CA ILE A 437 13.07 18.65 8.68
C ILE A 437 13.23 18.76 10.19
N ASP A 438 12.64 17.83 10.95
CA ASP A 438 12.69 17.82 12.41
C ASP A 438 12.91 16.39 12.91
N ASN A 439 13.82 16.23 13.89
CA ASN A 439 14.07 14.95 14.53
C ASN A 439 13.07 14.63 15.64
N GLY A 440 12.08 15.48 15.89
CA GLY A 440 11.06 15.33 16.91
C GLY A 440 11.56 15.54 18.33
N GLN A 441 10.63 15.48 19.29
CA GLN A 441 10.89 15.78 20.70
C GLN A 441 10.47 14.62 21.61
N ILE A 442 11.23 14.40 22.67
CA ILE A 442 10.83 13.46 23.73
C ILE A 442 9.76 14.14 24.58
N VAL A 443 8.55 13.59 24.56
CA VAL A 443 7.37 14.16 25.25
C VAL A 443 6.97 13.39 26.51
N GLY A 444 7.61 12.25 26.76
CA GLY A 444 7.36 11.42 27.93
C GLY A 444 8.45 10.37 28.11
N THR A 445 8.81 10.13 29.36
CA THR A 445 9.80 9.12 29.76
C THR A 445 9.27 8.26 30.91
N ALA A 446 9.73 7.01 30.97
CA ALA A 446 9.47 6.13 32.09
C ALA A 446 10.69 5.22 32.34
N GLU A 447 10.89 4.82 33.59
CA GLU A 447 11.95 3.89 33.95
C GLU A 447 11.64 2.47 33.49
N VAL A 448 12.65 1.77 32.99
CA VAL A 448 12.58 0.33 32.75
C VAL A 448 12.93 -0.38 34.07
N PRO A 449 12.06 -1.26 34.62
CA PRO A 449 12.36 -1.93 35.87
C PRO A 449 13.67 -2.71 35.80
N LYS A 450 14.50 -2.59 36.85
CA LYS A 450 15.83 -3.21 36.89
C LYS A 450 15.75 -4.73 36.64
N GLY A 451 16.60 -5.23 35.75
CA GLY A 451 16.65 -6.65 35.39
C GLY A 451 15.62 -7.09 34.34
N SER A 452 14.73 -6.19 33.90
CA SER A 452 13.84 -6.46 32.77
C SER A 452 14.65 -6.71 31.50
N LYS A 453 14.21 -7.70 30.72
CA LYS A 453 14.79 -8.02 29.41
C LYS A 453 13.77 -7.91 28.29
N LYS A 454 12.48 -7.83 28.65
CA LYS A 454 11.36 -7.81 27.72
C LYS A 454 10.43 -6.64 27.97
N ILE A 455 9.79 -6.15 26.92
CA ILE A 455 8.76 -5.13 26.97
C ILE A 455 7.72 -5.38 25.89
N TRP A 456 6.50 -4.91 26.12
CA TRP A 456 5.49 -4.74 25.08
C TRP A 456 5.33 -3.25 24.80
N LEU A 457 5.35 -2.88 23.53
CA LEU A 457 5.11 -1.52 23.06
C LEU A 457 3.89 -1.54 22.13
N ARG A 458 2.96 -0.61 22.33
CA ARG A 458 1.70 -0.55 21.58
C ARG A 458 1.43 0.85 21.03
N THR A 459 0.93 0.89 19.80
CA THR A 459 0.28 2.05 19.20
C THR A 459 -1.22 1.79 19.06
N GLU A 460 -2.05 2.75 19.40
CA GLU A 460 -3.50 2.76 19.10
C GLU A 460 -3.81 4.05 18.33
N LEU A 461 -4.43 3.92 17.15
CA LEU A 461 -4.66 5.02 16.22
C LEU A 461 -6.16 5.17 15.95
N ASP A 462 -6.63 6.40 15.74
CA ASP A 462 -7.86 6.67 14.98
C ASP A 462 -7.46 6.93 13.52
N ALA A 463 -7.67 5.95 12.65
CA ALA A 463 -7.21 5.98 11.27
C ALA A 463 -8.27 6.50 10.28
N ARG A 464 -9.46 6.88 10.77
CA ARG A 464 -10.55 7.35 9.93
C ARG A 464 -10.24 8.72 9.32
N PRO A 465 -10.60 8.97 8.06
CA PRO A 465 -10.36 10.28 7.44
C PRO A 465 -11.16 11.42 8.09
N ASN A 466 -12.35 11.14 8.62
CA ASN A 466 -13.17 12.08 9.39
C ASN A 466 -13.04 11.89 10.93
N GLY A 467 -12.04 11.14 11.39
CA GLY A 467 -11.85 10.80 12.80
C GLY A 467 -11.18 11.90 13.63
N THR A 468 -10.84 11.57 14.88
CA THR A 468 -9.98 12.44 15.72
C THR A 468 -8.52 12.36 15.29
N ASN A 469 -8.14 11.41 14.44
CA ASN A 469 -6.76 11.17 13.98
C ASN A 469 -5.75 11.09 15.13
N ASP A 470 -6.19 10.67 16.32
CA ASP A 470 -5.35 10.56 17.50
C ASP A 470 -4.47 9.33 17.41
N ALA A 471 -3.22 9.45 17.82
CA ALA A 471 -2.28 8.37 18.03
C ALA A 471 -1.82 8.36 19.48
N LYS A 472 -2.01 7.21 20.13
CA LYS A 472 -1.62 6.98 21.53
C LYS A 472 -0.60 5.86 21.60
N PHE A 473 0.32 6.00 22.54
CA PHE A 473 1.47 5.13 22.66
C PHE A 473 1.54 4.56 24.07
N PHE A 474 1.68 3.24 24.18
CA PHE A 474 1.61 2.53 25.45
C PHE A 474 2.76 1.54 25.60
N TYR A 475 3.15 1.29 26.84
CA TYR A 475 4.07 0.20 27.17
C TYR A 475 3.46 -0.73 28.22
N SER A 476 3.98 -1.95 28.29
CA SER A 476 3.66 -2.91 29.33
C SER A 476 4.89 -3.76 29.67
N THR A 477 5.04 -4.10 30.94
CA THR A 477 6.11 -4.97 31.46
C THR A 477 5.63 -6.40 31.74
N ASP A 478 4.33 -6.65 31.67
CA ASP A 478 3.70 -7.95 31.93
C ASP A 478 2.86 -8.47 30.74
N GLY A 479 2.75 -7.69 29.67
CA GLY A 479 1.96 -7.99 28.48
C GLY A 479 0.44 -7.89 28.68
N LYS A 480 -0.01 -7.44 29.86
CA LYS A 480 -1.44 -7.39 30.25
C LYS A 480 -1.89 -5.97 30.52
N LYS A 481 -1.18 -5.25 31.38
CA LYS A 481 -1.52 -3.87 31.74
C LYS A 481 -0.68 -2.92 30.91
N PHE A 482 -1.35 -2.13 30.08
CA PHE A 482 -0.72 -1.09 29.26
C PHE A 482 -0.86 0.28 29.92
N VAL A 483 0.23 1.04 29.93
CA VAL A 483 0.31 2.39 30.47
C VAL A 483 0.66 3.32 29.32
N GLN A 484 -0.13 4.37 29.12
CA GLN A 484 0.15 5.39 28.11
C GLN A 484 1.43 6.16 28.51
N LEU A 485 2.30 6.41 27.55
CA LEU A 485 3.50 7.23 27.73
C LEU A 485 3.45 8.46 26.84
N GLY A 486 3.63 9.64 27.45
CA GLY A 486 3.43 10.92 26.77
C GLY A 486 1.96 11.28 26.58
N GLY A 487 1.71 12.33 25.81
CA GLY A 487 0.36 12.78 25.46
C GLY A 487 -0.26 12.01 24.30
N THR A 488 -1.26 12.61 23.67
CA THR A 488 -1.82 12.17 22.39
C THR A 488 -1.12 12.92 21.25
N TYR A 489 -0.72 12.21 20.20
CA TYR A 489 -0.22 12.80 18.96
C TYR A 489 -1.34 12.90 17.92
N LYS A 490 -1.42 13.98 17.15
CA LYS A 490 -2.37 14.12 16.05
C LYS A 490 -1.69 13.67 14.75
N LEU A 491 -2.19 12.60 14.14
CA LEU A 491 -1.70 12.08 12.86
C LEU A 491 -1.89 13.12 11.75
N TYR A 492 -0.92 13.18 10.84
CA TYR A 492 -0.98 14.07 9.68
C TYR A 492 -1.85 13.48 8.57
N THR A 493 -2.71 14.29 7.96
CA THR A 493 -3.67 13.83 6.94
C THR A 493 -3.38 14.36 5.54
N GLY A 494 -2.24 15.02 5.33
CA GLY A 494 -1.82 15.49 4.00
C GLY A 494 -1.55 14.34 3.05
N TRP A 495 -1.90 14.52 1.77
CA TRP A 495 -1.84 13.46 0.76
C TRP A 495 -0.52 13.39 -0.02
N ALA A 496 0.33 14.42 0.04
CA ALA A 496 1.45 14.58 -0.90
C ALA A 496 2.56 13.51 -0.74
N PHE A 497 2.68 12.89 0.43
CA PHE A 497 3.53 11.71 0.64
C PHE A 497 2.95 10.42 0.00
N PHE A 498 1.70 10.45 -0.49
CA PHE A 498 0.88 9.37 -1.07
C PHE A 498 0.53 8.19 -0.16
N LEU A 499 1.45 7.77 0.68
CA LEU A 499 1.31 6.58 1.52
C LEU A 499 0.50 6.87 2.77
N GLY A 500 -0.26 5.89 3.25
CA GLY A 500 -0.88 5.89 4.56
C GLY A 500 0.14 5.68 5.70
N TYR A 501 -0.31 5.85 6.94
CA TYR A 501 0.48 5.46 8.11
C TYR A 501 0.70 3.94 8.17
N ARG A 502 1.86 3.55 8.70
CA ARG A 502 2.20 2.15 8.98
C ARG A 502 2.62 1.96 10.43
N HIS A 503 2.54 0.73 10.93
CA HIS A 503 3.30 0.34 12.11
C HIS A 503 4.76 0.13 11.69
N GLY A 504 5.71 0.78 12.35
CA GLY A 504 7.15 0.65 12.05
C GLY A 504 7.94 0.10 13.24
N ILE A 505 8.55 -1.08 13.09
CA ILE A 505 9.45 -1.68 14.09
C ILE A 505 10.89 -1.38 13.69
N PHE A 506 11.66 -0.76 14.58
CA PHE A 506 13.00 -0.27 14.24
C PHE A 506 14.04 -0.58 15.32
N ASN A 507 15.31 -0.57 14.91
CA ASN A 507 16.48 -0.57 15.79
C ASN A 507 17.65 0.15 15.12
N TYR A 508 18.27 1.12 15.80
CA TYR A 508 19.46 1.84 15.33
C TYR A 508 20.35 2.25 16.50
N ALA A 509 21.58 2.68 16.19
CA ALA A 509 22.53 3.20 17.16
C ALA A 509 22.75 4.71 16.96
N THR A 510 22.99 5.45 18.04
CA THR A 510 23.48 6.84 17.97
C THR A 510 24.99 6.95 18.21
N LYS A 511 25.65 5.84 18.60
CA LYS A 511 27.08 5.81 18.95
C LYS A 511 27.88 4.87 18.05
N ALA A 512 27.61 3.57 18.12
CA ALA A 512 28.33 2.56 17.36
C ALA A 512 27.42 1.36 17.09
N LEU A 513 27.68 0.65 15.98
CA LEU A 513 27.01 -0.61 15.70
C LEU A 513 27.47 -1.70 16.68
N GLY A 514 26.60 -2.68 16.93
CA GLY A 514 26.96 -3.90 17.67
C GLY A 514 25.84 -4.45 18.52
N GLY A 515 24.86 -3.62 18.87
CA GLY A 515 23.67 -4.06 19.60
C GLY A 515 22.59 -4.66 18.70
N SER A 516 21.61 -5.29 19.34
CA SER A 516 20.47 -5.90 18.67
C SER A 516 19.26 -6.02 19.59
N ILE A 517 18.08 -6.09 18.99
CA ILE A 517 16.84 -6.54 19.64
C ILE A 517 16.35 -7.83 19.01
N LYS A 518 15.52 -8.56 19.74
CA LYS A 518 14.72 -9.66 19.18
C LYS A 518 13.23 -9.32 19.31
N VAL A 519 12.57 -9.16 18.18
CA VAL A 519 11.11 -9.09 18.08
C VAL A 519 10.57 -10.50 18.28
N LEU A 520 9.90 -10.72 19.41
CA LEU A 520 9.33 -12.00 19.79
C LEU A 520 7.95 -12.19 19.16
N SER A 521 7.17 -11.12 19.08
CA SER A 521 5.90 -11.11 18.35
C SER A 521 5.49 -9.70 17.92
N PHE A 522 4.65 -9.62 16.89
CA PHE A 522 3.90 -8.43 16.51
C PHE A 522 2.43 -8.80 16.35
N THR A 523 1.54 -8.12 17.06
CA THR A 523 0.08 -8.27 16.90
C THR A 523 -0.46 -7.04 16.18
N SER A 524 -1.10 -7.27 15.03
CA SER A 524 -1.93 -6.29 14.34
C SER A 524 -3.39 -6.61 14.66
N ALA A 525 -4.10 -5.66 15.25
CA ALA A 525 -5.45 -5.82 15.80
C ALA A 525 -6.38 -4.69 15.38
#